data_AF-A0A1B6FMG4-F1
#
_entry.id   AF-A0A1B6FMG4-F1
#
_cell.length_a   1.000
_cell.length_b   1.000
_cell.length_c   1.000
_cell.angle_alpha   90.00
_cell.angle_beta   90.00
_cell.angle_gamma   90.00
#
_symmetry.space_group_name_H-M   'P 1'
#
loop_
_entity.id
_entity.type
_entity.pdbx_description
1 polymer ?
#
loop_
_entity_poly.entity_id
_entity_poly.type
_entity_poly.pdbx_seq_one_letter_code
_entity_poly.pdbx_strand_id
1 'polypeptide(L)'
;MALRVQFEGNNEIGVFAKLTNAYCLVGIGGSEKFYSTIEKELSEVIPVIHGSIGGCRILGRLCVANKHGLLVPESTTDLELRHFRNGLPDTVKIMRVCERLSALGNTVACNDHVALVHP
;
A
#
# COMPACT_ATOMS: atom_id res chain seq x y z
N MET A 1 -16.83 -5.68 -10.04
CA MET A 1 -16.43 -7.07 -10.38
C MET A 1 -15.37 -7.52 -9.38
N ALA A 2 -15.36 -8.78 -8.94
CA ALA A 2 -14.29 -9.30 -8.09
C ALA A 2 -13.34 -10.15 -8.96
N LEU A 3 -12.05 -9.79 -8.98
CA LEU A 3 -11.03 -10.49 -9.73
C LEU A 3 -10.21 -11.40 -8.83
N ARG A 4 -9.74 -12.51 -9.40
CA ARG A 4 -8.81 -13.43 -8.74
C ARG A 4 -7.42 -13.22 -9.32
N VAL A 5 -6.47 -12.96 -8.45
CA VAL A 5 -5.06 -12.79 -8.80
C VAL A 5 -4.20 -13.51 -7.75
N GLN A 6 -2.98 -13.85 -8.11
CA GLN A 6 -2.01 -14.48 -7.20
C GLN A 6 -0.69 -13.74 -7.29
N PHE A 7 -0.03 -13.58 -6.15
CA PHE A 7 1.30 -13.00 -6.07
C PHE A 7 2.31 -14.13 -5.82
N GLU A 8 3.10 -14.48 -6.84
CA GLU A 8 4.11 -15.58 -6.76
C GLU A 8 3.56 -16.90 -6.17
N GLY A 9 2.34 -17.28 -6.56
CA GLY A 9 1.68 -18.50 -6.05
C GLY A 9 1.03 -18.35 -4.67
N ASN A 10 1.12 -17.17 -4.05
CA ASN A 10 0.41 -16.83 -2.82
C ASN A 10 -0.95 -16.17 -3.12
N ASN A 11 -1.97 -16.57 -2.37
CA ASN A 11 -3.35 -16.06 -2.48
C ASN A 11 -3.61 -14.83 -1.57
N GLU A 12 -2.69 -14.52 -0.65
CA GLU A 12 -2.81 -13.43 0.32
C GLU A 12 -2.43 -12.07 -0.31
N ILE A 13 -3.19 -11.62 -1.30
CA ILE A 13 -2.90 -10.40 -2.07
C ILE A 13 -2.82 -9.16 -1.16
N GLY A 14 -3.68 -9.09 -0.13
CA GLY A 14 -3.72 -7.99 0.82
C GLY A 14 -2.44 -7.80 1.64
N VAL A 15 -1.51 -8.77 1.60
CA VAL A 15 -0.18 -8.63 2.18
C VAL A 15 0.75 -7.80 1.29
N PHE A 16 0.59 -7.91 -0.03
CA PHE A 16 1.48 -7.33 -1.02
C PHE A 16 0.95 -6.03 -1.64
N ALA A 17 -0.37 -5.80 -1.58
CA ALA A 17 -1.01 -4.63 -2.15
C ALA A 17 -1.87 -3.88 -1.12
N LYS A 18 -1.98 -2.57 -1.29
CA LYS A 18 -2.88 -1.69 -0.53
C LYS A 18 -3.72 -0.87 -1.50
N LEU A 19 -5.04 -1.06 -1.44
CA LEU A 19 -5.99 -0.35 -2.30
C LEU A 19 -6.72 0.73 -1.50
N THR A 20 -6.81 1.93 -2.07
CA THR A 20 -7.62 3.04 -1.54
C THR A 20 -8.48 3.63 -2.66
N ASN A 21 -9.34 4.60 -2.30
CA ASN A 21 -10.16 5.31 -3.28
C ASN A 21 -9.38 6.27 -4.17
N ALA A 22 -8.13 6.63 -3.83
CA ALA A 22 -7.33 7.62 -4.56
C ALA A 22 -6.05 7.07 -5.17
N TYR A 23 -5.54 5.94 -4.68
CA TYR A 23 -4.29 5.33 -5.14
C TYR A 23 -4.21 3.86 -4.75
N CYS A 24 -3.40 3.10 -5.48
CA CYS A 24 -3.06 1.73 -5.16
C CYS A 24 -1.54 1.57 -4.99
N LEU A 25 -1.12 0.92 -3.92
CA LEU A 25 0.28 0.56 -3.68
C LEU A 25 0.46 -0.93 -3.93
N VAL A 26 1.51 -1.30 -4.64
CA VAL A 26 1.78 -2.68 -5.03
C VAL A 26 3.24 -3.03 -4.78
N GLY A 27 3.47 -4.17 -4.12
CA GLY A 27 4.80 -4.64 -3.76
C GLY A 27 5.64 -4.94 -4.99
N ILE A 28 6.89 -4.50 -4.98
CA ILE A 28 7.88 -4.89 -5.98
C ILE A 28 8.15 -6.41 -5.94
N GLY A 29 8.63 -6.96 -7.05
CA GLY A 29 8.94 -8.38 -7.18
C GLY A 29 7.75 -9.29 -7.45
N GLY A 30 6.59 -8.74 -7.85
CA GLY A 30 5.49 -9.52 -8.42
C GLY A 30 5.76 -9.94 -9.88
N SER A 31 4.99 -10.91 -10.36
CA SER A 31 5.00 -11.30 -11.77
C SER A 31 4.27 -10.26 -12.64
N GLU A 32 4.63 -10.15 -13.92
CA GLU A 32 3.94 -9.25 -14.86
C GLU A 32 2.45 -9.55 -14.95
N LYS A 33 2.05 -10.82 -14.79
CA LYS A 33 0.64 -11.23 -14.74
C LYS A 33 -0.11 -10.58 -13.59
N PHE A 34 0.54 -10.40 -12.45
CA PHE A 34 -0.05 -9.75 -11.29
C PHE A 34 -0.26 -8.25 -11.54
N TYR A 35 0.79 -7.55 -12.00
CA TYR A 35 0.70 -6.11 -12.29
C TYR A 35 -0.30 -5.81 -13.39
N SER A 36 -0.24 -6.53 -14.52
CA SER A 36 -1.16 -6.33 -15.66
C SER A 36 -2.63 -6.50 -15.27
N THR A 37 -2.96 -7.43 -14.36
CA THR A 37 -4.34 -7.61 -13.90
C THR A 37 -4.82 -6.41 -13.09
N ILE A 38 -3.96 -5.86 -12.23
CA ILE A 38 -4.28 -4.70 -11.39
C ILE A 38 -4.34 -3.42 -12.24
N GLU A 39 -3.33 -3.18 -13.07
CA GLU A 39 -3.25 -2.01 -13.93
C GLU A 39 -4.39 -1.96 -14.94
N LYS A 40 -4.79 -3.11 -15.52
CA LYS A 40 -5.90 -3.16 -16.47
C LYS A 40 -7.20 -2.57 -15.91
N GLU A 41 -7.48 -2.76 -14.63
CA GLU A 41 -8.72 -2.27 -14.02
C GLU A 41 -8.56 -0.91 -13.33
N LEU A 42 -7.36 -0.59 -12.82
CA LEU A 42 -7.16 0.58 -11.97
C LEU A 42 -6.45 1.74 -12.67
N SER A 43 -5.59 1.48 -13.66
CA SER A 43 -4.69 2.50 -14.22
C SER A 43 -5.40 3.68 -14.86
N GLU A 44 -6.64 3.50 -15.33
CA GLU A 44 -7.46 4.57 -15.90
C GLU A 44 -8.04 5.52 -14.84
N VAL A 45 -8.16 5.07 -13.58
CA VAL A 45 -8.89 5.80 -12.53
C VAL A 45 -7.98 6.26 -11.39
N ILE A 46 -7.05 5.40 -10.95
CA ILE A 46 -6.14 5.68 -9.83
C ILE A 46 -4.70 5.28 -10.18
N PRO A 47 -3.70 6.03 -9.69
CA PRO A 47 -2.30 5.67 -9.86
C PRO A 47 -1.98 4.36 -9.12
N VAL A 48 -1.33 3.45 -9.83
CA VAL A 48 -0.77 2.20 -9.28
C VAL A 48 0.73 2.41 -9.09
N ILE A 49 1.18 2.40 -7.84
CA ILE A 49 2.56 2.71 -7.47
C ILE A 49 3.26 1.45 -7.00
N HIS A 50 4.30 1.07 -7.72
CA HIS A 50 5.17 -0.03 -7.32
C HIS A 50 6.20 0.44 -6.30
N GLY A 51 6.31 -0.24 -5.16
CA GLY A 51 7.26 0.16 -4.12
C GLY A 51 7.63 -0.95 -3.16
N SER A 52 8.58 -0.63 -2.29
CA SER A 52 8.92 -1.39 -1.09
C SER A 52 8.82 -0.48 0.13
N ILE A 53 8.70 -1.08 1.30
CA ILE A 53 8.77 -0.38 2.58
C ILE A 53 9.83 -1.06 3.42
N GLY A 54 10.93 -0.36 3.72
CA GLY A 54 12.06 -0.94 4.44
C GLY A 54 12.69 -2.12 3.69
N GLY A 55 12.72 -2.06 2.36
CA GLY A 55 13.17 -3.16 1.50
C GLY A 55 12.25 -4.38 1.46
N CYS A 56 11.09 -4.34 2.12
CA CYS A 56 10.13 -5.43 2.14
C CYS A 56 9.06 -5.25 1.06
N ARG A 57 8.66 -6.36 0.44
CA ARG A 57 7.54 -6.43 -0.54
C ARG A 57 6.14 -6.51 0.08
N ILE A 58 6.04 -6.63 1.41
CA ILE A 58 4.79 -6.85 2.14
C ILE A 58 4.09 -5.52 2.52
N LEU A 59 3.89 -4.66 1.54
CA LEU A 59 3.40 -3.28 1.75
C LEU A 59 2.07 -3.26 2.50
N GLY A 60 1.14 -4.12 2.11
CA GLY A 60 -0.23 -4.09 2.60
C GLY A 60 -0.35 -4.27 4.11
N ARG A 61 0.62 -5.00 4.70
CA ARG A 61 0.75 -5.17 6.16
C ARG A 61 1.57 -4.09 6.84
N LEU A 62 2.55 -3.51 6.14
CA LEU A 62 3.45 -2.52 6.73
C LEU A 62 2.84 -1.13 6.76
N CYS A 63 1.92 -0.81 5.85
CA CYS A 63 1.31 0.52 5.77
C CYS A 63 -0.21 0.54 5.98
N VAL A 64 -0.68 1.73 6.33
CA VAL A 64 -2.09 2.06 6.50
C VAL A 64 -2.38 3.24 5.59
N ALA A 65 -3.49 3.17 4.87
CA ALA A 65 -3.77 4.10 3.78
C ALA A 65 -5.27 4.36 3.68
N ASN A 66 -5.62 5.62 3.43
CA ASN A 66 -6.94 6.04 2.98
C ASN A 66 -6.78 7.09 1.88
N LYS A 67 -7.87 7.67 1.36
CA LYS A 67 -7.73 8.68 0.28
C LYS A 67 -6.97 9.95 0.67
N HIS A 68 -6.82 10.22 1.97
CA HIS A 68 -6.25 11.46 2.50
C HIS A 68 -4.80 11.32 2.94
N GLY A 69 -4.34 10.10 3.22
CA GLY A 69 -3.00 9.91 3.74
C GLY A 69 -2.51 8.47 3.77
N LEU A 70 -1.19 8.36 3.80
CA LEU A 70 -0.43 7.13 3.89
C LEU A 70 0.47 7.18 5.13
N LEU A 71 0.28 6.22 6.03
CA LEU A 71 1.16 6.00 7.16
C LEU A 71 2.13 4.86 6.82
N VAL A 72 3.41 5.16 6.97
CA VAL A 72 4.50 4.21 6.75
C VAL A 72 5.30 4.05 8.04
N PRO A 73 5.92 2.88 8.28
CA PRO A 73 6.72 2.65 9.47
C PRO A 73 8.02 3.45 9.41
N GLU A 74 8.66 3.62 10.58
CA GLU A 74 9.95 4.29 10.69
C GLU A 74 11.07 3.62 9.88
N SER A 75 10.98 2.30 9.64
CA SER A 75 11.92 1.53 8.83
C SER A 75 11.93 1.90 7.33
N THR A 76 10.98 2.72 6.88
CA THR A 76 10.89 3.17 5.48
C THR A 76 12.07 4.05 5.13
N THR A 77 12.81 3.74 4.07
CA THR A 77 13.97 4.52 3.64
C THR A 77 13.55 5.88 3.04
N ASP A 78 14.46 6.86 3.01
CA ASP A 78 14.17 8.17 2.41
C ASP A 78 13.95 8.10 0.90
N LEU A 79 14.58 7.12 0.23
CA LEU A 79 14.37 6.86 -1.19
C LEU A 79 12.95 6.35 -1.46
N GLU A 80 12.48 5.38 -0.67
CA GLU A 80 11.10 4.87 -0.76
C GLU A 80 10.08 5.99 -0.45
N LEU A 81 10.33 6.81 0.58
CA LEU A 81 9.47 7.96 0.87
C LEU A 81 9.39 8.96 -0.27
N ARG A 82 10.52 9.30 -0.90
CA ARG A 82 10.55 10.20 -2.06
C ARG A 82 9.81 9.59 -3.24
N HIS A 83 9.99 8.29 -3.47
CA HIS A 83 9.28 7.55 -4.51
C HIS A 83 7.76 7.62 -4.32
N PHE A 84 7.27 7.37 -3.10
CA PHE A 84 5.84 7.50 -2.81
C PHE A 84 5.35 8.94 -2.98
N ARG A 85 6.11 9.95 -2.53
CA ARG A 85 5.73 11.36 -2.72
C ARG A 85 5.60 11.75 -4.20
N ASN A 86 6.47 11.22 -5.06
CA ASN A 86 6.43 11.53 -6.48
C ASN A 86 5.30 10.78 -7.22
N GLY A 87 4.90 9.60 -6.74
CA GLY A 87 3.86 8.79 -7.36
C GLY A 87 2.44 9.09 -6.86
N LEU A 88 2.30 9.68 -5.67
CA LEU A 88 1.01 9.98 -5.04
C LEU A 88 0.50 11.38 -5.42
N PRO A 89 -0.82 11.59 -5.48
CA PRO A 89 -1.39 12.93 -5.62
C PRO A 89 -1.00 13.84 -4.44
N ASP A 90 -0.79 15.13 -4.70
CA ASP A 90 -0.40 16.13 -3.69
C ASP A 90 -1.40 16.26 -2.52
N THR A 91 -2.64 15.81 -2.71
CA THR A 91 -3.67 15.79 -1.67
C THR A 91 -3.39 14.76 -0.57
N VAL A 92 -2.57 13.74 -0.85
CA VAL A 92 -2.28 12.63 0.05
C VAL A 92 -1.11 12.98 0.96
N LYS A 93 -1.34 13.01 2.27
CA LYS A 93 -0.27 13.27 3.25
C LYS A 93 0.45 11.99 3.62
N ILE A 94 1.77 11.97 3.47
CA ILE A 94 2.62 10.83 3.82
C ILE A 94 3.36 11.13 5.12
N MET A 95 3.21 10.26 6.11
CA MET A 95 3.84 10.40 7.43
C MET A 95 4.51 9.09 7.86
N ARG A 96 5.74 9.20 8.37
CA ARG A 96 6.38 8.11 9.13
C ARG A 96 5.80 8.08 10.54
N VAL A 97 5.49 6.89 11.02
CA VAL A 97 5.02 6.67 12.39
C VAL A 97 5.99 5.72 13.09
N CYS A 98 6.44 6.12 14.28
CA CYS A 98 7.16 5.26 15.19
C CYS A 98 6.15 4.49 16.04
N GLU A 99 6.02 3.20 15.80
CA GLU A 99 5.12 2.30 16.52
C GLU A 99 5.88 1.00 16.82
N ARG A 100 5.71 0.45 18.03
CA ARG A 100 6.52 -0.67 18.55
C ARG A 100 5.69 -1.92 18.92
N LEU A 101 4.38 -1.90 18.73
CA LEU A 101 3.48 -3.04 19.02
C LEU A 101 3.50 -4.03 17.87
N SER A 102 3.20 -3.59 16.64
CA SER A 102 3.22 -4.44 15.44
C SER A 102 3.38 -3.62 14.15
N ALA A 103 3.17 -4.27 13.00
CA ALA A 103 3.11 -3.58 11.72
C ALA A 103 1.80 -2.77 11.62
N LEU A 104 1.89 -1.53 11.13
CA LEU A 104 0.76 -0.58 11.08
C LEU A 104 -0.49 -1.18 10.41
N GLY A 105 -0.31 -1.93 9.31
CA GLY A 105 -1.42 -2.54 8.57
C GLY A 105 -2.11 -3.70 9.31
N ASN A 106 -1.50 -4.25 10.36
CA ASN A 106 -2.14 -5.21 11.26
C ASN A 106 -2.86 -4.52 12.44
N THR A 107 -2.34 -3.37 12.88
CA THR A 107 -2.85 -2.64 14.06
C THR A 107 -3.96 -1.68 13.73
N VAL A 108 -4.06 -1.23 12.48
CA VAL A 108 -5.05 -0.23 12.07
C VAL A 108 -5.82 -0.70 10.84
N ALA A 109 -7.15 -0.75 10.98
CA ALA A 109 -8.09 -0.88 9.88
C ALA A 109 -8.84 0.45 9.71
N CYS A 110 -8.68 1.11 8.57
CA CYS A 110 -9.28 2.41 8.31
C CYS A 110 -10.03 2.47 6.99
N ASN A 111 -11.02 3.36 6.93
CA ASN A 111 -11.59 3.86 5.70
C ASN A 111 -11.44 5.40 5.64
N ASP A 112 -12.19 6.07 4.77
CA ASP A 112 -12.11 7.53 4.60
C ASP A 112 -12.74 8.32 5.78
N HIS A 113 -13.44 7.66 6.70
CA HIS A 113 -14.25 8.29 7.74
C HIS A 113 -13.93 7.82 9.16
N VAL A 114 -13.57 6.54 9.33
CA VAL A 114 -13.41 5.85 10.61
C VAL A 114 -12.15 5.00 10.56
N ALA A 115 -11.45 4.91 11.69
CA ALA A 115 -10.34 3.99 11.91
C ALA A 115 -10.57 3.19 13.19
N LEU A 116 -10.31 1.89 13.11
CA LEU A 116 -10.22 0.98 14.24
C LEU A 116 -8.75 0.68 14.48
N VAL A 117 -8.31 0.86 15.72
CA VAL A 117 -6.92 0.68 16.15
C VAL A 117 -6.84 -0.37 17.24
N HIS A 118 -5.70 -1.05 17.31
CA HIS A 118 -5.38 -1.94 18.43
C HIS A 118 -5.53 -1.18 19.76
N PRO A 119 -6.15 -1.79 20.80
CA PRO A 119 -6.36 -1.17 22.11
C PRO A 119 -5.06 -0.92 22.89
#